data_AF-A0A397W546-F1
#
_entry.id   AF-A0A397W546-F1
#
_cell.length_a   1.000
_cell.length_b   1.000
_cell.length_c   1.000
_cell.angle_alpha   90.00
_cell.angle_beta   90.00
_cell.angle_gamma   90.00
#
_symmetry.space_group_name_H-M   'P 1'
#
loop_
_entity.id
_entity.type
_entity.pdbx_description
1 polymer ?
#
loop_
_entity_poly.entity_id
_entity_poly.type
_entity_poly.pdbx_seq_one_letter_code
_entity_poly.pdbx_strand_id
1 'polypeptide(L)'
;MSYTNQVKEFSQLLDELSVTSENEKFYECFERLGPLPRDIKDAKFEEYLDKFNQIFGSLLSEMQDYDETKYQMLESRMNTIIELSFPFIKKHQLDHILKRRSSSYFDTIEIGSGFDGKQLTQVTCANTCVPNQFVCNNIGKNLCSNCRVVFYCSKDCQKMHWKFHKKICKSDIASKDWKPDYIHELRIPEFIQPTIASIPMYAIPLYYKDPINLLFAASGDPNDVIATVNGIPLDFNQEINIFINDFAERVTIRNFVMLYLLAKLGKNAIDAVIHIWYSSALTNEQWHRTTDLLANILYDKFDPHTKKDYIFEFDKLKIYTHFKPQTWKCLFEMVLCPIDLQTAIDMRERICYDYFRHNGILLPYGVPNLHHNTPNKFILDPVHGWTTTDCSDPLSGWDLLKVVQVENGTTKDDLYRKLFFYLRNQLELFIDRLQNLNINFDLYDEDALELCQKIKKNQFDRIYVSNICDEIYCGIKPVLTKLYPLLNNNNPHTTLIALFMNWLPSIPSSAAIESINNTIMKRLDINNSPSTLQETLDKIVTLTTKADLEVNALYDHTHQFKIYMEKMNANTIAKKIGLYRRKIHKIVPKRIYGSMKKDEQDKALSFEDERVEHLLYEVGFHTFKEHYVEWEIAT
;
A
#
# COMPACT_ATOMS: atom_id res chain seq x y z
N MET A 1 19.54 -8.07 -53.08
CA MET A 1 20.11 -6.73 -52.83
C MET A 1 21.40 -6.88 -52.05
N SER A 2 22.43 -6.09 -52.33
CA SER A 2 23.60 -6.00 -51.44
C SER A 2 23.14 -5.51 -50.06
N TYR A 3 23.73 -6.01 -48.97
CA TYR A 3 23.48 -5.51 -47.61
C TYR A 3 23.64 -3.99 -47.52
N THR A 4 24.54 -3.41 -48.34
CA THR A 4 24.73 -1.96 -48.46
C THR A 4 23.48 -1.22 -48.95
N ASN A 5 22.68 -1.83 -49.84
CA ASN A 5 21.44 -1.23 -50.32
C ASN A 5 20.33 -1.35 -49.27
N GLN A 6 20.25 -2.48 -48.57
CA GLN A 6 19.27 -2.67 -47.49
C GLN A 6 19.52 -1.71 -46.32
N VAL A 7 20.79 -1.46 -45.96
CA VAL A 7 21.16 -0.47 -44.93
C VAL A 7 20.80 0.95 -45.37
N LYS A 8 21.02 1.30 -46.64
CA LYS A 8 20.63 2.62 -47.18
C LYS A 8 19.12 2.83 -47.17
N GLU A 9 18.36 1.83 -47.60
CA GLU A 9 16.89 1.85 -47.57
C GLU A 9 16.37 2.00 -46.14
N PHE A 10 16.95 1.27 -45.19
CA PHE A 10 16.61 1.40 -43.78
C PHE A 10 16.90 2.81 -43.25
N SER A 11 18.09 3.35 -43.49
CA SER A 11 18.43 4.71 -43.02
C SER A 11 17.54 5.78 -43.66
N GLN A 12 17.17 5.63 -44.93
CA GLN A 12 16.22 6.53 -45.58
C GLN A 12 14.83 6.45 -44.94
N LEU A 13 14.32 5.23 -44.70
CA LEU A 13 13.04 5.02 -44.04
C LEU A 13 13.04 5.63 -42.62
N LEU A 14 14.15 5.49 -41.90
CA LEU A 14 14.34 6.01 -40.57
C LEU A 14 14.32 7.55 -40.53
N ASP A 15 14.97 8.20 -41.50
CA ASP A 15 15.00 9.66 -41.60
C ASP A 15 13.60 10.25 -41.85
N GLU A 16 12.77 9.54 -42.60
CA GLU A 16 11.40 9.92 -42.94
C GLU A 16 10.38 9.70 -41.80
N LEU A 17 10.75 9.01 -40.72
CA LEU A 17 9.85 8.83 -39.57
C LEU A 17 9.61 10.16 -38.86
N SER A 18 8.34 10.38 -38.50
CA SER A 18 7.87 11.57 -37.79
C SER A 18 6.70 11.21 -36.87
N VAL A 19 6.32 12.15 -35.98
CA VAL A 19 5.14 11.97 -35.13
C VAL A 19 3.87 11.76 -35.94
N THR A 20 3.75 12.24 -37.18
CA THR A 20 2.55 12.06 -38.01
C THR A 20 2.57 10.77 -38.84
N SER A 21 3.64 9.98 -38.78
CA SER A 21 3.78 8.75 -39.58
C SER A 21 2.80 7.66 -39.14
N GLU A 22 2.17 6.94 -40.05
CA GLU A 22 1.29 5.82 -39.68
C GLU A 22 2.08 4.72 -38.94
N ASN A 23 1.41 3.99 -38.03
CA ASN A 23 2.06 2.93 -37.24
C ASN A 23 2.74 1.88 -38.13
N GLU A 24 2.16 1.60 -39.31
CA GLU A 24 2.70 0.69 -40.32
C GLU A 24 4.12 1.06 -40.76
N LYS A 25 4.44 2.36 -40.85
CA LYS A 25 5.78 2.83 -41.23
C LYS A 25 6.84 2.52 -40.17
N PHE A 26 6.45 2.51 -38.89
CA PHE A 26 7.32 2.07 -37.81
C PHE A 26 7.57 0.56 -37.87
N TYR A 27 6.60 -0.24 -38.32
CA TYR A 27 6.76 -1.69 -38.49
C TYR A 27 7.58 -2.06 -39.72
N GLU A 28 7.49 -1.28 -40.81
CA GLU A 28 8.33 -1.49 -42.00
C GLU A 28 9.82 -1.44 -41.64
N CYS A 29 10.21 -0.62 -40.65
CA CYS A 29 11.58 -0.60 -40.13
C CYS A 29 12.05 -1.98 -39.64
N PHE A 30 11.17 -2.74 -38.98
CA PHE A 30 11.48 -4.10 -38.51
C PHE A 30 11.61 -5.10 -39.66
N GLU A 31 10.78 -4.99 -40.69
CA GLU A 31 10.90 -5.81 -41.90
C GLU A 31 12.23 -5.58 -42.62
N ARG A 32 12.71 -4.33 -42.66
CA ARG A 32 14.01 -3.97 -43.25
C ARG A 32 15.20 -4.35 -42.37
N LEU A 33 15.05 -4.31 -41.04
CA LEU A 33 16.08 -4.75 -40.10
C LEU A 33 16.28 -6.26 -40.09
N GLY A 34 15.20 -7.04 -40.16
CA GLY A 34 15.21 -8.50 -39.98
C GLY A 34 16.27 -9.26 -40.80
N PRO A 35 16.42 -8.99 -42.11
CA PRO A 35 17.40 -9.62 -42.99
C PRO A 35 18.87 -9.24 -42.74
N LEU A 36 19.16 -8.19 -41.97
CA LEU A 36 20.53 -7.68 -41.78
C LEU A 36 21.39 -8.64 -40.92
N PRO A 37 22.72 -8.69 -41.15
CA PRO A 37 23.67 -9.39 -40.29
C PRO A 37 23.61 -8.86 -38.85
N ARG A 38 23.92 -9.71 -37.87
CA ARG A 38 23.76 -9.40 -36.43
C ARG A 38 24.39 -8.07 -36.03
N ASP A 39 25.69 -7.87 -36.28
CA ASP A 39 26.41 -6.66 -35.84
C ASP A 39 25.84 -5.37 -36.49
N ILE A 40 25.40 -5.46 -37.75
CA ILE A 40 24.78 -4.33 -38.46
C ILE A 40 23.36 -4.09 -37.96
N LYS A 41 22.61 -5.16 -37.71
CA LYS A 41 21.25 -5.10 -37.16
C LYS A 41 21.25 -4.47 -35.77
N ASP A 42 22.21 -4.84 -34.92
CA ASP A 42 22.36 -4.29 -33.57
C ASP A 42 22.57 -2.77 -33.65
N ALA A 43 23.53 -2.31 -34.46
CA ALA A 43 23.79 -0.88 -34.67
C ALA A 43 22.60 -0.13 -35.28
N LYS A 44 21.90 -0.71 -36.26
CA LYS A 44 20.76 -0.07 -36.92
C LYS A 44 19.51 -0.06 -36.04
N PHE A 45 19.36 -1.04 -35.15
CA PHE A 45 18.31 -1.04 -34.13
C PHE A 45 18.58 0.02 -33.05
N GLU A 46 19.84 0.29 -32.70
CA GLU A 46 20.20 1.44 -31.86
C GLU A 46 19.79 2.77 -32.51
N GLU A 47 20.10 2.97 -33.79
CA GLU A 47 19.67 4.15 -34.54
C GLU A 47 18.13 4.29 -34.58
N TYR A 48 17.42 3.17 -34.76
CA TYR A 48 15.96 3.14 -34.71
C TYR A 48 15.42 3.69 -33.39
N LEU A 49 15.94 3.15 -32.29
CA LEU A 49 15.52 3.53 -30.95
C LEU A 49 15.87 4.99 -30.63
N ASP A 50 16.99 5.52 -31.13
CA ASP A 50 17.34 6.95 -30.99
C ASP A 50 16.32 7.83 -31.71
N LYS A 51 15.98 7.50 -32.96
CA LYS A 51 14.97 8.23 -33.72
C LYS A 51 13.58 8.10 -33.08
N PHE A 52 13.23 6.93 -32.57
CA PHE A 52 11.97 6.69 -31.86
C PHE A 52 11.87 7.59 -30.61
N ASN A 53 12.93 7.62 -29.79
CA ASN A 53 13.01 8.49 -28.62
C ASN A 53 13.03 9.98 -29.00
N GLN A 54 13.64 10.34 -30.12
CA GLN A 54 13.59 11.71 -30.64
C GLN A 54 12.16 12.10 -31.07
N ILE A 55 11.38 11.19 -31.65
CA ILE A 55 10.02 11.47 -32.12
C ILE A 55 9.04 11.56 -30.94
N PHE A 56 9.12 10.62 -29.99
CA PHE A 56 8.14 10.51 -28.90
C PHE A 56 8.63 11.10 -27.58
N GLY A 57 9.91 10.91 -27.23
CA GLY A 57 10.48 11.33 -25.95
C GLY A 57 10.56 12.85 -25.78
N SER A 58 11.03 13.60 -26.78
CA SER A 58 11.06 15.07 -26.68
C SER A 58 9.65 15.67 -26.71
N LEU A 59 8.76 15.06 -27.50
CA LEU A 59 7.38 15.55 -27.66
C LEU A 59 6.55 15.37 -26.39
N LEU A 60 6.70 14.23 -25.68
CA LEU A 60 6.05 14.01 -24.39
C LEU A 60 6.58 14.98 -23.31
N SER A 61 7.88 15.31 -23.34
CA SER A 61 8.48 16.28 -22.41
C SER A 61 8.02 17.73 -22.65
N GLU A 62 7.70 18.09 -23.89
CA GLU A 62 7.20 19.43 -24.25
C GLU A 62 5.68 19.58 -24.06
N MET A 63 4.94 18.46 -23.99
CA MET A 63 3.47 18.44 -23.99
C MET A 63 2.82 18.37 -22.60
N GLN A 64 3.59 18.36 -21.51
CA GLN A 64 3.06 18.25 -20.14
C GLN A 64 2.05 19.35 -19.74
N ASP A 65 1.97 20.47 -20.48
CA ASP A 65 1.27 21.68 -20.01
C ASP A 65 0.00 22.11 -20.80
N TYR A 66 -0.45 21.47 -21.89
CA TYR A 66 -1.53 22.09 -22.69
C TYR A 66 -2.60 21.24 -23.40
N ASP A 67 -2.47 19.92 -23.55
CA ASP A 67 -3.52 19.12 -24.21
C ASP A 67 -3.46 17.64 -23.79
N GLU A 68 -4.20 17.32 -22.73
CA GLU A 68 -4.29 15.98 -22.14
C GLU A 68 -4.77 14.91 -23.13
N THR A 69 -5.70 15.26 -24.02
CA THR A 69 -6.23 14.31 -25.03
C THR A 69 -5.14 13.93 -26.04
N LYS A 70 -4.36 14.93 -26.48
CA LYS A 70 -3.27 14.71 -27.42
C LYS A 70 -2.13 13.92 -26.79
N TYR A 71 -1.83 14.16 -25.51
CA TYR A 71 -0.86 13.37 -24.74
C TYR A 71 -1.28 11.89 -24.67
N GLN A 72 -2.52 11.61 -24.26
CA GLN A 72 -3.07 10.26 -24.17
C GLN A 72 -3.05 9.52 -25.53
N MET A 73 -3.44 10.20 -26.61
CA MET A 73 -3.38 9.62 -27.96
C MET A 73 -1.95 9.27 -28.39
N LEU A 74 -0.97 10.11 -28.06
CA LEU A 74 0.44 9.87 -28.37
C LEU A 74 1.02 8.75 -27.53
N GLU A 75 0.72 8.70 -26.23
CA GLU A 75 1.14 7.64 -25.32
C GLU A 75 0.56 6.28 -25.75
N SER A 76 -0.75 6.22 -26.04
CA SER A 76 -1.41 5.00 -26.54
C SER A 76 -0.78 4.50 -27.84
N ARG A 77 -0.44 5.42 -28.75
CA ARG A 77 0.21 5.08 -30.01
C ARG A 77 1.65 4.61 -29.81
N MET A 78 2.40 5.23 -28.92
CA MET A 78 3.74 4.79 -28.54
C MET A 78 3.70 3.36 -27.96
N ASN A 79 2.78 3.09 -27.04
CA ASN A 79 2.59 1.77 -26.43
C ASN A 79 2.23 0.72 -27.48
N THR A 80 1.35 1.06 -28.43
CA THR A 80 0.98 0.15 -29.54
C THR A 80 2.21 -0.24 -30.38
N ILE A 81 3.09 0.72 -30.70
CA ILE A 81 4.30 0.46 -31.47
C ILE A 81 5.30 -0.40 -30.66
N ILE A 82 5.46 -0.09 -29.37
CA ILE A 82 6.30 -0.87 -28.45
C ILE A 82 5.80 -2.31 -28.34
N GLU A 83 4.51 -2.51 -28.10
CA GLU A 83 3.89 -3.83 -27.98
C GLU A 83 4.15 -4.70 -29.21
N LEU A 84 3.96 -4.13 -30.40
CA LEU A 84 4.14 -4.82 -31.66
C LEU A 84 5.62 -5.02 -32.03
N SER A 85 6.55 -4.32 -31.38
CA SER A 85 7.99 -4.52 -31.55
C SER A 85 8.53 -5.74 -30.78
N PHE A 86 7.88 -6.16 -29.68
CA PHE A 86 8.38 -7.25 -28.82
C PHE A 86 8.61 -8.58 -29.55
N PRO A 87 7.71 -9.06 -30.43
CA PRO A 87 7.94 -10.29 -31.18
C PRO A 87 9.21 -10.23 -32.04
N PHE A 88 9.48 -9.07 -32.65
CA PHE A 88 10.68 -8.85 -33.47
C PHE A 88 11.95 -8.85 -32.61
N ILE A 89 11.96 -8.09 -31.51
CA ILE A 89 13.07 -8.02 -30.56
C ILE A 89 13.44 -9.42 -30.06
N LYS A 90 12.45 -10.20 -29.62
CA LYS A 90 12.63 -11.56 -29.12
C LYS A 90 13.14 -12.50 -30.21
N LYS A 91 12.54 -12.46 -31.41
CA LYS A 91 12.96 -13.27 -32.57
C LYS A 91 14.41 -13.03 -32.96
N HIS A 92 14.89 -11.80 -32.85
CA HIS A 92 16.23 -11.40 -33.28
C HIS A 92 17.26 -11.23 -32.14
N GLN A 93 16.89 -11.52 -30.89
CA GLN A 93 17.78 -11.43 -29.71
C GLN A 93 18.40 -10.03 -29.50
N LEU A 94 17.60 -8.99 -29.77
CA LEU A 94 18.02 -7.59 -29.65
C LEU A 94 17.80 -7.01 -28.24
N ASP A 95 17.34 -7.82 -27.29
CA ASP A 95 17.01 -7.38 -25.93
C ASP A 95 18.21 -6.86 -25.14
N HIS A 96 19.41 -7.32 -25.48
CA HIS A 96 20.65 -6.84 -24.87
C HIS A 96 20.90 -5.34 -25.12
N ILE A 97 20.39 -4.79 -26.24
CA ILE A 97 20.46 -3.37 -26.56
C ILE A 97 19.55 -2.57 -25.64
N LEU A 98 18.31 -3.01 -25.46
CA LEU A 98 17.35 -2.38 -24.56
C LEU A 98 17.86 -2.38 -23.12
N LYS A 99 18.36 -3.52 -22.64
CA LYS A 99 18.95 -3.68 -21.30
C LYS A 99 20.14 -2.75 -21.07
N ARG A 100 21.03 -2.62 -22.06
CA ARG A 100 22.22 -1.74 -21.96
C ARG A 100 21.82 -0.26 -21.92
N ARG A 101 20.87 0.15 -22.77
CA ARG A 101 20.37 1.54 -22.80
C ARG A 101 19.65 1.90 -21.51
N SER A 102 18.81 1.00 -21.02
CA SER A 102 18.01 1.26 -19.83
C SER A 102 18.87 1.33 -18.57
N SER A 103 19.81 0.39 -18.37
CA SER A 103 20.68 0.38 -17.18
C SER A 103 21.43 1.71 -16.98
N SER A 104 22.10 2.24 -18.02
CA SER A 104 22.95 3.44 -17.85
C SER A 104 22.18 4.73 -17.49
N TYR A 105 20.96 4.89 -18.01
CA TYR A 105 20.10 6.05 -17.74
C TYR A 105 19.48 5.93 -16.35
N PHE A 106 18.89 4.77 -16.06
CA PHE A 106 18.13 4.55 -14.83
C PHE A 106 18.99 4.34 -13.58
N ASP A 107 20.27 4.02 -13.72
CA ASP A 107 21.19 3.89 -12.58
C ASP A 107 21.58 5.27 -11.97
N THR A 108 21.30 6.37 -12.67
CA THR A 108 21.55 7.74 -12.17
C THR A 108 20.28 8.50 -11.76
N ILE A 109 19.09 7.95 -12.02
CA ILE A 109 17.82 8.60 -11.72
C ILE A 109 17.51 8.48 -10.22
N GLU A 110 17.37 9.64 -9.58
CA GLU A 110 16.82 9.73 -8.23
C GLU A 110 15.29 9.59 -8.30
N ILE A 111 14.72 8.63 -7.55
CA ILE A 111 13.28 8.30 -7.55
C ILE A 111 12.58 8.70 -6.24
N GLY A 112 13.14 9.67 -5.53
CA GLY A 112 12.54 10.24 -4.33
C GLY A 112 11.40 11.20 -4.63
N SER A 113 10.66 11.57 -3.60
CA SER A 113 9.46 12.39 -3.70
C SER A 113 9.74 13.90 -3.78
N GLY A 114 10.99 14.32 -3.58
CA GLY A 114 11.42 15.70 -3.76
C GLY A 114 11.24 16.17 -5.21
N PHE A 115 10.99 17.46 -5.41
CA PHE A 115 10.87 18.04 -6.75
C PHE A 115 12.18 18.00 -7.55
N ASP A 116 13.31 17.77 -6.87
CA ASP A 116 14.62 17.52 -7.45
C ASP A 116 14.91 16.01 -7.65
N GLY A 117 13.92 15.13 -7.44
CA GLY A 117 14.06 13.68 -7.49
C GLY A 117 14.64 13.06 -6.22
N LYS A 118 15.02 13.85 -5.20
CA LYS A 118 15.66 13.32 -3.99
C LYS A 118 14.67 12.75 -2.99
N GLN A 119 15.18 11.85 -2.14
CA GLN A 119 14.42 11.28 -1.04
C GLN A 119 14.00 12.38 -0.04
N LEU A 120 12.73 12.40 0.33
CA LEU A 120 12.23 13.31 1.35
C LEU A 120 12.61 12.81 2.75
N THR A 121 13.73 13.29 3.27
CA THR A 121 14.18 12.99 4.65
C THR A 121 13.72 14.01 5.68
N GLN A 122 13.37 15.23 5.23
CA GLN A 122 12.88 16.34 6.05
C GLN A 122 11.90 17.20 5.25
N VAL A 123 11.22 18.11 5.95
CA VAL A 123 10.26 19.04 5.35
C VAL A 123 10.97 20.09 4.50
N THR A 124 10.53 20.23 3.25
CA THR A 124 11.02 21.26 2.32
C THR A 124 10.27 22.58 2.51
N CYS A 125 10.83 23.65 1.96
CA CYS A 125 10.21 24.96 2.00
C CYS A 125 8.94 24.96 1.13
N ALA A 126 7.80 25.32 1.72
CA ALA A 126 6.50 25.38 1.04
C ALA A 126 6.39 26.50 -0.01
N ASN A 127 7.46 27.28 -0.27
CA ASN A 127 7.42 28.36 -1.25
C ASN A 127 7.53 27.80 -2.65
N THR A 128 6.37 27.53 -3.22
CA THR A 128 6.22 27.11 -4.61
C THR A 128 5.29 28.05 -5.35
N CYS A 129 5.60 28.27 -6.63
CA CYS A 129 4.85 29.11 -7.51
C CYS A 129 4.65 28.37 -8.83
N VAL A 130 3.52 27.66 -8.92
CA VAL A 130 3.12 26.86 -10.08
C VAL A 130 3.14 27.69 -11.37
N PRO A 131 2.56 28.90 -11.45
CA PRO A 131 2.55 29.68 -12.69
C PRO A 131 3.92 30.13 -13.18
N ASN A 132 4.93 30.13 -12.28
CA ASN A 132 6.29 30.56 -12.60
C ASN A 132 7.29 29.40 -12.56
N GLN A 133 6.81 28.15 -12.44
CA GLN A 133 7.62 26.93 -12.29
C GLN A 133 8.73 27.04 -11.21
N PHE A 134 8.48 27.82 -10.17
CA PHE A 134 9.46 28.05 -9.11
C PHE A 134 9.19 27.13 -7.91
N VAL A 135 10.21 26.38 -7.49
CA VAL A 135 10.19 25.56 -6.28
C VAL A 135 11.44 25.84 -5.45
N CYS A 136 11.26 26.14 -4.16
CA CYS A 136 12.39 26.29 -3.24
C CYS A 136 12.80 24.93 -2.64
N ASN A 137 13.97 24.43 -3.04
CA ASN A 137 14.49 23.13 -2.57
C ASN A 137 15.17 23.20 -1.18
N ASN A 138 15.15 24.35 -0.51
CA ASN A 138 15.73 24.48 0.82
C ASN A 138 14.86 23.81 1.89
N ILE A 139 15.47 23.35 2.98
CA ILE A 139 14.77 22.80 4.14
C ILE A 139 13.90 23.89 4.80
N GLY A 140 12.63 23.56 5.06
CA GLY A 140 11.70 24.42 5.76
C GLY A 140 12.00 24.42 7.26
N LYS A 141 12.42 25.56 7.81
CA LYS A 141 12.79 25.69 9.24
C LYS A 141 11.81 26.53 10.06
N ASN A 142 11.09 27.43 9.40
CA ASN A 142 10.20 28.40 10.04
C ASN A 142 8.75 28.02 9.80
N LEU A 143 8.07 27.58 10.85
CA LEU A 143 6.64 27.27 10.81
C LEU A 143 5.82 28.54 10.57
N CYS A 144 4.81 28.47 9.68
CA CYS A 144 3.83 29.54 9.54
C CYS A 144 3.07 29.74 10.85
N SER A 145 3.20 30.92 11.46
CA SER A 145 2.62 31.20 12.77
C SER A 145 1.08 31.18 12.80
N ASN A 146 0.43 31.33 11.64
CA ASN A 146 -1.02 31.35 11.54
C ASN A 146 -1.60 29.94 11.39
N CYS A 147 -1.38 29.28 10.24
CA CYS A 147 -1.94 27.95 10.01
C CYS A 147 -1.22 26.84 10.79
N ARG A 148 0.06 27.03 11.16
CA ARG A 148 0.87 26.04 11.89
C ARG A 148 0.99 24.68 11.17
N VAL A 149 0.93 24.66 9.84
CA VAL A 149 1.09 23.44 9.01
C VAL A 149 2.32 23.51 8.09
N VAL A 150 2.51 24.62 7.36
CA VAL A 150 3.59 24.77 6.37
C VAL A 150 4.85 25.42 6.93
N PHE A 151 6.00 25.02 6.39
CA PHE A 151 7.32 25.52 6.78
C PHE A 151 7.98 26.32 5.66
N TYR A 152 8.77 27.32 6.02
CA TYR A 152 9.56 28.14 5.10
C TYR A 152 11.03 28.14 5.49
N CYS A 153 11.94 28.12 4.50
CA CYS A 153 13.37 28.26 4.78
C CYS A 153 13.73 29.69 5.26
N SER A 154 12.95 30.69 4.85
CA SER A 154 13.15 32.10 5.20
C SER A 154 11.84 32.90 5.22
N LYS A 155 11.86 34.08 5.87
CA LYS A 155 10.74 35.03 5.83
C LYS A 155 10.44 35.53 4.41
N ASP A 156 11.43 35.60 3.54
CA ASP A 156 11.24 36.05 2.16
C ASP A 156 10.49 35.00 1.35
N CYS A 157 10.81 33.72 1.53
CA CYS A 157 10.05 32.62 0.94
C CYS A 157 8.59 32.62 1.41
N GLN A 158 8.34 32.91 2.69
CA GLN A 158 6.97 33.07 3.20
C GLN A 158 6.23 34.23 2.53
N LYS A 159 6.87 35.40 2.38
CA LYS A 159 6.27 36.58 1.72
C LYS A 159 5.96 36.32 0.25
N MET A 160 6.84 35.62 -0.46
CA MET A 160 6.64 35.25 -1.86
C MET A 160 5.44 34.31 -2.01
N HIS A 161 5.38 33.26 -1.19
CA HIS A 161 4.29 32.28 -1.23
C HIS A 161 2.95 32.83 -0.71
N TRP A 162 2.97 33.88 0.12
CA TRP A 162 1.77 34.41 0.79
C TRP A 162 0.63 34.72 -0.17
N LYS A 163 0.92 35.17 -1.40
CA LYS A 163 -0.11 35.46 -2.43
C LYS A 163 -0.99 34.23 -2.73
N PHE A 164 -0.42 33.04 -2.70
CA PHE A 164 -1.10 31.77 -2.95
C PHE A 164 -1.60 31.15 -1.65
N HIS A 165 -0.74 31.11 -0.62
CA HIS A 165 -1.04 30.48 0.66
C HIS A 165 -2.14 31.19 1.46
N LYS A 166 -2.29 32.52 1.36
CA LYS A 166 -3.20 33.32 2.21
C LYS A 166 -4.64 32.81 2.23
N LYS A 167 -5.15 32.30 1.10
CA LYS A 167 -6.54 31.80 1.00
C LYS A 167 -6.75 30.57 1.90
N ILE A 168 -5.86 29.60 1.79
CA ILE A 168 -5.89 28.37 2.59
C ILE A 168 -5.48 28.66 4.04
N CYS A 169 -4.49 29.53 4.25
CA CYS A 169 -4.02 29.89 5.58
C CYS A 169 -5.08 30.61 6.44
N LYS A 170 -6.07 31.24 5.79
CA LYS A 170 -7.17 31.96 6.44
C LYS A 170 -8.50 31.24 6.29
N SER A 171 -8.54 30.03 5.72
CA SER A 171 -9.78 29.27 5.65
C SER A 171 -10.18 28.82 7.04
N ASP A 172 -11.47 28.51 7.21
CA ASP A 172 -11.98 27.98 8.47
C ASP A 172 -11.28 26.68 8.85
N ILE A 173 -10.86 25.87 7.87
CA ILE A 173 -10.05 24.64 8.06
C ILE A 173 -8.75 24.89 8.82
N ALA A 174 -8.14 26.08 8.66
CA ALA A 174 -6.92 26.45 9.37
C ALA A 174 -7.17 27.01 10.78
N SER A 175 -8.45 27.12 11.20
CA SER A 175 -8.84 27.56 12.55
C SER A 175 -8.52 26.50 13.59
N LYS A 176 -8.27 26.93 14.83
CA LYS A 176 -8.10 26.03 15.98
C LYS A 176 -9.37 25.31 16.38
N ASP A 177 -10.51 25.89 16.05
CA ASP A 177 -11.85 25.42 16.45
C ASP A 177 -12.59 24.78 15.27
N TRP A 178 -11.89 24.54 14.15
CA TRP A 178 -12.51 23.98 12.97
C TRP A 178 -13.06 22.58 13.24
N LYS A 179 -14.29 22.35 12.76
CA LYS A 179 -14.87 21.02 12.67
C LYS A 179 -15.34 20.79 11.22
N PRO A 180 -15.29 19.56 10.73
CA PRO A 180 -15.83 19.18 9.43
C PRO A 180 -17.31 19.51 9.30
N ASP A 181 -17.74 19.89 8.10
CA ASP A 181 -19.14 20.29 7.84
C ASP A 181 -20.15 19.23 8.24
N TYR A 182 -19.83 17.94 8.07
CA TYR A 182 -20.74 16.87 8.51
C TYR A 182 -20.93 16.80 10.03
N ILE A 183 -19.99 17.32 10.84
CA ILE A 183 -20.17 17.47 12.29
C ILE A 183 -21.18 18.60 12.57
N HIS A 184 -21.15 19.68 11.79
CA HIS A 184 -22.10 20.78 11.89
C HIS A 184 -23.49 20.42 11.32
N GLU A 185 -23.52 19.62 10.25
CA GLU A 185 -24.71 19.16 9.54
C GLU A 185 -25.36 17.91 10.15
N LEU A 186 -24.73 17.32 11.18
CA LEU A 186 -25.17 16.06 11.80
C LEU A 186 -25.35 14.93 10.77
N ARG A 187 -24.53 14.94 9.71
CA ARG A 187 -24.61 14.02 8.59
C ARG A 187 -23.63 12.88 8.77
N ILE A 188 -24.06 11.64 8.49
CA ILE A 188 -23.17 10.49 8.43
C ILE A 188 -22.41 10.57 7.10
N PRO A 189 -21.09 10.73 7.11
CA PRO A 189 -20.33 10.68 5.88
C PRO A 189 -20.30 9.27 5.31
N GLU A 190 -20.40 9.12 3.99
CA GLU A 190 -20.42 7.80 3.32
C GLU A 190 -19.20 6.92 3.66
N PHE A 191 -18.07 7.52 4.02
CA PHE A 191 -16.83 6.82 4.39
C PHE A 191 -16.80 6.25 5.82
N ILE A 192 -17.82 6.51 6.65
CA ILE A 192 -17.97 5.90 7.99
C ILE A 192 -18.71 4.53 7.89
N GLN A 193 -19.04 4.07 6.69
CA GLN A 193 -19.59 2.72 6.52
C GLN A 193 -18.59 1.65 6.98
N PRO A 194 -19.06 0.60 7.69
CA PRO A 194 -18.19 -0.36 8.33
C PRO A 194 -17.51 -1.24 7.28
N THR A 195 -16.28 -0.92 6.89
CA THR A 195 -15.46 -1.81 6.07
C THR A 195 -14.02 -1.90 6.55
N ILE A 196 -13.68 -3.13 6.93
CA ILE A 196 -12.38 -3.82 6.95
C ILE A 196 -11.12 -2.93 6.95
N ALA A 197 -10.75 -2.42 8.13
CA ALA A 197 -9.40 -1.99 8.42
C ALA A 197 -8.50 -3.19 8.77
N SER A 198 -7.41 -3.41 8.03
CA SER A 198 -6.31 -4.27 8.45
C SER A 198 -5.42 -3.50 9.41
N ILE A 199 -5.30 -3.98 10.65
CA ILE A 199 -4.50 -3.30 11.69
C ILE A 199 -3.28 -4.15 12.00
N PRO A 200 -2.09 -3.53 12.07
CA PRO A 200 -0.85 -4.25 12.21
C PRO A 200 -0.75 -4.87 13.59
N MET A 201 -0.23 -6.08 13.58
CA MET A 201 0.31 -6.77 14.74
C MET A 201 1.46 -5.97 15.37
N TYR A 202 1.41 -5.84 16.69
CA TYR A 202 2.58 -5.49 17.48
C TYR A 202 3.61 -6.60 17.30
N ALA A 203 4.81 -6.22 16.84
CA ALA A 203 5.99 -7.05 16.62
C ALA A 203 5.98 -8.37 17.40
N ILE A 204 6.07 -9.50 16.71
CA ILE A 204 6.02 -10.79 17.38
C ILE A 204 7.35 -11.06 18.08
N PRO A 205 7.40 -11.19 19.41
CA PRO A 205 8.61 -11.58 20.09
C PRO A 205 8.98 -13.02 19.71
N LEU A 206 10.12 -13.20 19.07
CA LEU A 206 10.69 -14.49 18.74
C LEU A 206 11.77 -14.83 19.76
N TYR A 207 11.43 -15.67 20.74
CA TYR A 207 12.43 -16.36 21.56
C TYR A 207 12.74 -17.69 20.89
N TYR A 208 13.54 -17.66 19.82
CA TYR A 208 13.81 -18.85 19.01
C TYR A 208 15.30 -18.97 18.67
N LYS A 209 15.82 -20.21 18.64
CA LYS A 209 17.22 -20.51 18.28
C LYS A 209 17.34 -21.32 16.98
N ASP A 210 16.22 -21.76 16.41
CA ASP A 210 16.13 -22.56 15.20
C ASP A 210 15.56 -21.73 14.04
N PRO A 211 15.64 -22.20 12.78
CA PRO A 211 14.95 -21.58 11.66
C PRO A 211 13.45 -21.40 11.92
N ILE A 212 12.87 -20.31 11.40
CA ILE A 212 11.48 -19.95 11.65
C ILE A 212 10.71 -19.94 10.35
N ASN A 213 9.55 -20.61 10.35
CA ASN A 213 8.61 -20.62 9.24
C ASN A 213 7.32 -19.86 9.63
N LEU A 214 7.05 -18.76 8.93
CA LEU A 214 5.90 -17.89 9.13
C LEU A 214 4.98 -17.95 7.91
N LEU A 215 3.67 -18.11 8.13
CA LEU A 215 2.66 -18.06 7.06
C LEU A 215 1.69 -16.92 7.31
N PHE A 216 1.62 -15.98 6.38
CA PHE A 216 0.58 -14.97 6.24
C PHE A 216 -0.39 -15.44 5.15
N ALA A 217 -1.39 -16.24 5.53
CA ALA A 217 -2.24 -17.00 4.61
C ALA A 217 -3.25 -16.16 3.83
N ALA A 218 -3.56 -14.95 4.31
CA ALA A 218 -4.47 -14.00 3.68
C ALA A 218 -4.00 -12.57 3.98
N SER A 219 -2.90 -12.18 3.32
CA SER A 219 -2.14 -10.96 3.57
C SER A 219 -2.39 -9.91 2.49
N GLY A 220 -3.55 -9.26 2.55
CA GLY A 220 -3.89 -8.21 1.58
C GLY A 220 -3.04 -6.94 1.70
N ASP A 221 -2.34 -6.76 2.82
CA ASP A 221 -1.47 -5.61 3.07
C ASP A 221 -0.15 -6.10 3.73
N PRO A 222 1.04 -5.61 3.30
CA PRO A 222 2.32 -6.03 3.89
C PRO A 222 2.63 -5.41 5.26
N ASN A 223 1.75 -4.59 5.86
CA ASN A 223 1.93 -4.00 7.21
C ASN A 223 2.42 -5.05 8.24
N ASP A 224 1.71 -6.18 8.33
CA ASP A 224 1.97 -7.25 9.30
C ASP A 224 3.31 -7.95 9.03
N VAL A 225 3.68 -8.11 7.76
CA VAL A 225 4.96 -8.69 7.35
C VAL A 225 6.10 -7.76 7.74
N ILE A 226 5.98 -6.47 7.43
CA ILE A 226 6.99 -5.46 7.76
C ILE A 226 7.17 -5.34 9.27
N ALA A 227 6.07 -5.22 10.03
CA ALA A 227 6.11 -5.15 11.49
C ALA A 227 6.73 -6.41 12.11
N THR A 228 6.45 -7.59 11.54
CA THR A 228 7.03 -8.86 12.01
C THR A 228 8.53 -8.89 11.78
N VAL A 229 9.01 -8.57 10.56
CA VAL A 229 10.44 -8.58 10.23
C VAL A 229 11.20 -7.51 11.02
N ASN A 230 10.63 -6.32 11.19
CA ASN A 230 11.19 -5.25 12.03
C ASN A 230 11.36 -5.68 13.50
N GLY A 231 10.47 -6.55 13.98
CA GLY A 231 10.52 -7.14 15.31
C GLY A 231 11.62 -8.19 15.50
N ILE A 232 12.25 -8.68 14.44
CA ILE A 232 13.29 -9.71 14.52
C ILE A 232 14.62 -9.06 14.97
N PRO A 233 15.31 -9.59 15.99
CA PRO A 233 16.63 -9.12 16.41
C PRO A 233 17.69 -9.30 15.32
N LEU A 234 18.62 -8.36 15.18
CA LEU A 234 19.70 -8.42 14.18
C LEU A 234 20.74 -9.53 14.45
N ASP A 235 20.83 -10.00 15.68
CA ASP A 235 21.68 -11.13 16.09
C ASP A 235 21.01 -12.49 15.86
N PHE A 236 19.81 -12.51 15.26
CA PHE A 236 19.15 -13.74 14.83
C PHE A 236 19.85 -14.33 13.60
N ASN A 237 20.58 -15.42 13.82
CA ASN A 237 21.48 -16.00 12.81
C ASN A 237 20.92 -17.23 12.07
N GLN A 238 19.63 -17.55 12.24
CA GLN A 238 18.99 -18.66 11.55
C GLN A 238 18.21 -18.18 10.33
N GLU A 239 17.81 -19.12 9.47
CA GLU A 239 16.97 -18.86 8.31
C GLU A 239 15.52 -18.52 8.71
N ILE A 240 14.96 -17.52 8.05
CA ILE A 240 13.58 -17.05 8.26
C ILE A 240 12.83 -17.23 6.95
N ASN A 241 11.86 -18.15 6.93
CA ASN A 241 11.03 -18.41 5.76
C ASN A 241 9.65 -17.79 5.97
N ILE A 242 9.27 -16.86 5.09
CA ILE A 242 8.05 -16.06 5.20
C ILE A 242 7.18 -16.32 3.97
N PHE A 243 6.05 -16.95 4.19
CA PHE A 243 5.08 -17.28 3.15
C PHE A 243 3.98 -16.23 3.17
N ILE A 244 3.75 -15.57 2.04
CA ILE A 244 2.75 -14.50 1.89
C ILE A 244 1.77 -14.94 0.81
N ASN A 245 0.48 -14.91 1.11
CA ASN A 245 -0.56 -15.29 0.17
C ASN A 245 -1.70 -14.28 0.16
N ASP A 246 -2.19 -13.95 -1.02
CA ASP A 246 -3.48 -13.29 -1.22
C ASP A 246 -4.14 -13.85 -2.48
N PHE A 247 -5.46 -13.94 -2.53
CA PHE A 247 -6.14 -14.51 -3.71
C PHE A 247 -6.28 -13.49 -4.85
N ALA A 248 -6.19 -12.18 -4.55
CA ALA A 248 -6.30 -11.12 -5.54
C ALA A 248 -4.96 -10.89 -6.24
N GLU A 249 -4.94 -11.06 -7.57
CA GLU A 249 -3.71 -10.98 -8.35
C GLU A 249 -3.04 -9.62 -8.21
N ARG A 250 -3.81 -8.53 -8.34
CA ARG A 250 -3.29 -7.15 -8.24
C ARG A 250 -2.66 -6.85 -6.89
N VAL A 251 -3.27 -7.33 -5.81
CA VAL A 251 -2.75 -7.15 -4.44
C VAL A 251 -1.43 -7.89 -4.28
N THR A 252 -1.40 -9.15 -4.73
CA THR A 252 -0.19 -9.99 -4.71
C THR A 252 0.95 -9.36 -5.51
N ILE A 253 0.64 -8.83 -6.70
CA ILE A 253 1.61 -8.15 -7.57
C ILE A 253 2.12 -6.88 -6.92
N ARG A 254 1.25 -6.02 -6.36
CA ARG A 254 1.67 -4.81 -5.64
C ARG A 254 2.65 -5.15 -4.52
N ASN A 255 2.34 -6.16 -3.71
CA ASN A 255 3.20 -6.59 -2.60
C ASN A 255 4.55 -7.14 -3.13
N PHE A 256 4.55 -7.91 -4.23
CA PHE A 256 5.77 -8.35 -4.90
C PHE A 256 6.62 -7.18 -5.42
N VAL A 257 6.02 -6.22 -6.12
CA VAL A 257 6.72 -5.05 -6.66
C VAL A 257 7.36 -4.25 -5.54
N MET A 258 6.65 -4.02 -4.43
CA MET A 258 7.20 -3.33 -3.26
C MET A 258 8.42 -4.05 -2.69
N LEU A 259 8.30 -5.37 -2.42
CA LEU A 259 9.41 -6.17 -1.89
C LEU A 259 10.60 -6.20 -2.85
N TYR A 260 10.35 -6.38 -4.15
CA TYR A 260 11.39 -6.40 -5.17
C TYR A 260 12.14 -5.06 -5.27
N LEU A 261 11.43 -3.93 -5.24
CA LEU A 261 12.06 -2.61 -5.28
C LEU A 261 12.92 -2.36 -4.03
N LEU A 262 12.42 -2.69 -2.83
CA LEU A 262 13.19 -2.57 -1.58
C LEU A 262 14.44 -3.45 -1.60
N ALA A 263 14.32 -4.68 -2.10
CA ALA A 263 15.45 -5.61 -2.24
C ALA A 263 16.48 -5.11 -3.25
N LYS A 264 16.02 -4.60 -4.40
CA LYS A 264 16.88 -4.21 -5.53
C LYS A 264 17.55 -2.85 -5.33
N LEU A 265 16.84 -1.87 -4.81
CA LEU A 265 17.28 -0.47 -4.71
C LEU A 265 17.58 -0.03 -3.28
N GLY A 266 17.27 -0.85 -2.27
CA GLY A 266 17.46 -0.51 -0.86
C GLY A 266 16.71 0.78 -0.49
N LYS A 267 17.40 1.67 0.23
CA LYS A 267 16.82 2.92 0.75
C LYS A 267 16.35 3.89 -0.34
N ASN A 268 16.83 3.74 -1.57
CA ASN A 268 16.38 4.56 -2.70
C ASN A 268 14.96 4.23 -3.16
N ALA A 269 14.43 3.04 -2.85
CA ALA A 269 13.06 2.66 -3.21
C ALA A 269 11.98 3.19 -2.25
N ILE A 270 12.35 3.74 -1.08
CA ILE A 270 11.40 3.97 0.02
C ILE A 270 10.24 4.89 -0.40
N ASP A 271 10.55 6.07 -0.93
CA ASP A 271 9.54 7.03 -1.38
C ASP A 271 8.64 6.45 -2.47
N ALA A 272 9.22 5.78 -3.47
CA ALA A 272 8.47 5.12 -4.53
C ALA A 272 7.55 4.03 -3.98
N VAL A 273 8.01 3.23 -3.02
CA VAL A 273 7.24 2.16 -2.37
C VAL A 273 6.09 2.72 -1.53
N ILE A 274 6.28 3.82 -0.81
CA ILE A 274 5.19 4.52 -0.10
C ILE A 274 4.11 4.96 -1.09
N HIS A 275 4.52 5.49 -2.26
CA HIS A 275 3.57 5.91 -3.27
C HIS A 275 2.88 4.75 -3.97
N ILE A 276 3.61 3.68 -4.32
CA ILE A 276 3.03 2.44 -4.86
C ILE A 276 2.00 1.87 -3.90
N TRP A 277 2.25 1.96 -2.59
CA TRP A 277 1.38 1.43 -1.55
C TRP A 277 0.11 2.24 -1.36
N TYR A 278 0.22 3.56 -1.20
CA TYR A 278 -0.88 4.39 -0.70
C TYR A 278 -1.27 5.56 -1.59
N SER A 279 -0.50 5.88 -2.64
CA SER A 279 -0.71 7.08 -3.45
C SER A 279 -1.35 6.81 -4.80
N SER A 280 -2.29 7.66 -5.22
CA SER A 280 -2.97 7.64 -6.52
C SER A 280 -2.03 7.86 -7.69
N ALA A 281 -0.90 8.52 -7.45
CA ALA A 281 0.06 8.88 -8.46
C ALA A 281 1.50 8.72 -7.96
N LEU A 282 2.37 8.44 -8.91
CA LEU A 282 3.82 8.39 -8.83
C LEU A 282 4.40 9.59 -9.58
N THR A 283 5.67 9.90 -9.34
CA THR A 283 6.40 10.76 -10.27
C THR A 283 6.76 10.00 -11.55
N ASN A 284 7.04 10.73 -12.64
CA ASN A 284 7.47 10.09 -13.89
C ASN A 284 8.76 9.27 -13.68
N GLU A 285 9.70 9.79 -12.90
CA GLU A 285 10.96 9.13 -12.55
C GLU A 285 10.70 7.83 -11.77
N GLN A 286 9.81 7.87 -10.78
CA GLN A 286 9.39 6.69 -10.01
C GLN A 286 8.75 5.63 -10.92
N TRP A 287 7.83 6.05 -11.79
CA TRP A 287 7.16 5.15 -12.73
C TRP A 287 8.14 4.54 -13.74
N HIS A 288 8.97 5.36 -14.40
CA HIS A 288 9.91 4.89 -15.41
C HIS A 288 10.95 3.94 -14.83
N ARG A 289 11.52 4.25 -13.65
CA ARG A 289 12.47 3.34 -13.00
C ARG A 289 11.81 2.03 -12.59
N THR A 290 10.60 2.10 -12.05
CA THR A 290 9.86 0.89 -11.64
C THR A 290 9.55 0.01 -12.85
N THR A 291 9.04 0.59 -13.92
CA THR A 291 8.68 -0.14 -15.15
C THR A 291 9.89 -0.70 -15.88
N ASP A 292 11.02 0.00 -15.91
CA ASP A 292 12.30 -0.54 -16.43
C ASP A 292 12.73 -1.82 -15.69
N LEU A 293 12.69 -1.77 -14.35
CA LEU A 293 13.02 -2.92 -13.52
C LEU A 293 12.06 -4.09 -13.73
N LEU A 294 10.76 -3.81 -13.89
CA LEU A 294 9.74 -4.84 -14.10
C LEU A 294 9.76 -5.40 -15.52
N ALA A 295 10.07 -4.61 -16.54
CA ALA A 295 10.22 -5.06 -17.91
C ALA A 295 11.29 -6.16 -18.02
N ASN A 296 12.40 -6.02 -17.27
CA ASN A 296 13.43 -7.05 -17.16
C ASN A 296 12.92 -8.36 -16.55
N ILE A 297 11.98 -8.28 -15.59
CA ILE A 297 11.37 -9.47 -14.98
C ILE A 297 10.43 -10.15 -15.98
N LEU A 298 9.61 -9.36 -16.66
CA LEU A 298 8.52 -9.79 -17.54
C LEU A 298 8.99 -10.41 -18.86
N TYR A 299 10.21 -10.08 -19.32
CA TYR A 299 10.76 -10.48 -20.62
C TYR A 299 10.60 -11.98 -20.93
N ASP A 300 10.82 -12.85 -19.94
CA ASP A 300 10.77 -14.31 -20.13
C ASP A 300 9.48 -14.95 -19.61
N LYS A 301 8.53 -14.19 -19.06
CA LYS A 301 7.38 -14.72 -18.29
C LYS A 301 6.17 -15.07 -19.16
N PHE A 302 6.16 -14.64 -20.42
CA PHE A 302 5.07 -14.85 -21.38
C PHE A 302 5.31 -16.01 -22.34
N ASP A 303 6.34 -16.81 -22.13
CA ASP A 303 6.54 -18.04 -22.89
C ASP A 303 5.72 -19.18 -22.26
N PRO A 304 4.81 -19.84 -23.00
CA PRO A 304 4.00 -20.94 -22.46
C PRO A 304 4.82 -22.18 -22.05
N HIS A 305 6.13 -22.23 -22.37
CA HIS A 305 7.06 -23.26 -21.91
C HIS A 305 7.86 -22.87 -20.64
N THR A 306 7.65 -21.69 -20.08
CA THR A 306 8.44 -21.19 -18.92
C THR A 306 8.02 -21.81 -17.59
N LYS A 307 8.94 -21.76 -16.61
CA LYS A 307 8.76 -22.21 -15.23
C LYS A 307 7.56 -21.53 -14.55
N LYS A 308 6.85 -22.26 -13.69
CA LYS A 308 5.79 -21.71 -12.83
C LYS A 308 6.34 -20.94 -11.63
N ASP A 309 7.56 -21.29 -11.21
CA ASP A 309 8.21 -20.71 -10.04
C ASP A 309 9.45 -19.91 -10.47
N TYR A 310 9.63 -18.73 -9.88
CA TYR A 310 10.79 -17.86 -10.11
C TYR A 310 11.45 -17.47 -8.80
N ILE A 311 12.76 -17.24 -8.85
CA ILE A 311 13.59 -16.89 -7.70
C ILE A 311 14.34 -15.61 -8.05
N PHE A 312 14.30 -14.63 -7.15
CA PHE A 312 15.09 -13.41 -7.20
C PHE A 312 16.02 -13.40 -5.99
N GLU A 313 17.33 -13.42 -6.23
CA GLU A 313 18.35 -13.55 -5.18
C GLU A 313 19.09 -12.22 -4.96
N PHE A 314 19.23 -11.83 -3.70
CA PHE A 314 19.85 -10.59 -3.23
C PHE A 314 20.70 -10.87 -1.99
N ASP A 315 21.88 -11.47 -2.20
CA ASP A 315 22.79 -11.89 -1.11
C ASP A 315 22.08 -12.81 -0.08
N LYS A 316 21.73 -12.30 1.10
CA LYS A 316 21.02 -13.03 2.17
C LYS A 316 19.50 -13.08 2.03
N LEU A 317 18.96 -12.40 1.02
CA LEU A 317 17.53 -12.32 0.76
C LEU A 317 17.18 -13.11 -0.50
N LYS A 318 16.14 -13.93 -0.44
CA LYS A 318 15.55 -14.58 -1.62
C LYS A 318 14.06 -14.32 -1.68
N ILE A 319 13.56 -14.05 -2.87
CA ILE A 319 12.12 -13.89 -3.16
C ILE A 319 11.72 -14.95 -4.17
N TYR A 320 10.87 -15.88 -3.74
CA TYR A 320 10.23 -16.91 -4.54
C TYR A 320 8.83 -16.45 -4.91
N THR A 321 8.46 -16.59 -6.18
CA THR A 321 7.11 -16.32 -6.65
C THR A 321 6.52 -17.60 -7.24
N HIS A 322 5.34 -17.98 -6.76
CA HIS A 322 4.60 -19.18 -7.19
C HIS A 322 3.34 -18.83 -7.98
N PHE A 323 3.41 -17.70 -8.69
CA PHE A 323 2.28 -17.08 -9.35
C PHE A 323 1.76 -17.90 -10.54
N LYS A 324 0.44 -17.93 -10.68
CA LYS A 324 -0.24 -18.41 -11.88
C LYS A 324 0.19 -17.54 -13.08
N PRO A 325 0.16 -18.10 -14.31
CA PRO A 325 0.40 -17.31 -15.52
C PRO A 325 -0.50 -16.07 -15.64
N GLN A 326 -1.75 -16.15 -15.17
CA GLN A 326 -2.70 -15.03 -15.16
C GLN A 326 -2.24 -13.88 -14.26
N THR A 327 -1.55 -14.17 -13.16
CA THR A 327 -1.01 -13.15 -12.25
C THR A 327 0.19 -12.43 -12.89
N TRP A 328 1.06 -13.14 -13.61
CA TRP A 328 2.09 -12.48 -14.43
C TRP A 328 1.49 -11.62 -15.55
N LYS A 329 0.42 -12.11 -16.18
CA LYS A 329 -0.35 -11.33 -17.16
C LYS A 329 -0.95 -10.07 -16.55
N CYS A 330 -1.51 -10.17 -15.34
CA CYS A 330 -2.04 -9.03 -14.61
C CYS A 330 -0.94 -7.98 -14.34
N LEU A 331 0.30 -8.38 -14.02
CA LEU A 331 1.41 -7.43 -13.85
C LEU A 331 1.76 -6.73 -15.18
N PHE A 332 1.76 -7.45 -16.29
CA PHE A 332 1.98 -6.85 -17.60
C PHE A 332 0.85 -5.89 -17.99
N GLU A 333 -0.40 -6.26 -17.72
CA GLU A 333 -1.56 -5.38 -17.87
C GLU A 333 -1.41 -4.13 -16.98
N MET A 334 -1.00 -4.25 -15.72
CA MET A 334 -0.72 -3.11 -14.82
C MET A 334 0.33 -2.15 -15.41
N VAL A 335 1.41 -2.68 -15.99
CA VAL A 335 2.48 -1.85 -16.58
C VAL A 335 2.01 -1.14 -17.85
N LEU A 336 1.24 -1.82 -18.71
CA LEU A 336 0.85 -1.30 -20.02
C LEU A 336 -0.50 -0.57 -20.05
N CYS A 337 -1.31 -0.69 -18.99
CA CYS A 337 -2.66 -0.15 -18.98
C CYS A 337 -2.65 1.38 -19.20
N PRO A 338 -3.40 1.91 -20.17
CA PRO A 338 -3.60 3.34 -20.31
C PRO A 338 -4.63 3.78 -19.27
N ILE A 339 -4.15 4.27 -18.12
CA ILE A 339 -4.95 5.01 -17.15
C ILE A 339 -4.38 6.41 -17.16
N ASP A 340 -5.19 7.39 -17.54
CA ASP A 340 -4.82 8.81 -17.47
C ASP A 340 -5.13 9.41 -16.09
N LEU A 341 -4.52 10.57 -15.82
CA LEU A 341 -4.58 11.19 -14.51
C LEU A 341 -5.99 11.67 -14.17
N GLN A 342 -6.73 12.23 -15.13
CA GLN A 342 -8.10 12.66 -14.89
C GLN A 342 -9.02 11.46 -14.59
N THR A 343 -8.94 10.37 -15.35
CA THR A 343 -9.67 9.13 -15.07
C THR A 343 -9.30 8.56 -13.69
N ALA A 344 -8.02 8.57 -13.32
CA ALA A 344 -7.57 8.16 -12.00
C ALA A 344 -8.13 9.05 -10.86
N ILE A 345 -8.26 10.36 -11.12
CA ILE A 345 -8.87 11.33 -10.20
C ILE A 345 -10.39 11.11 -10.11
N ASP A 346 -11.08 10.89 -11.23
CA ASP A 346 -12.53 10.68 -11.33
C ASP A 346 -12.95 9.35 -10.69
N MET A 347 -12.18 8.27 -10.88
CA MET A 347 -12.33 6.99 -10.19
C MET A 347 -12.26 7.15 -8.67
N ARG A 348 -11.71 8.27 -8.20
CA ARG A 348 -11.46 8.60 -6.81
C ARG A 348 -12.38 9.70 -6.26
N GLU A 349 -13.16 10.41 -7.09
CA GLU A 349 -14.05 11.49 -6.64
C GLU A 349 -15.21 11.05 -5.73
N ARG A 350 -15.36 9.74 -5.46
CA ARG A 350 -16.26 9.22 -4.43
C ARG A 350 -15.63 9.30 -3.02
N ILE A 351 -15.34 10.53 -2.54
CA ILE A 351 -15.23 11.05 -1.12
C ILE A 351 -14.24 10.30 -0.14
N CYS A 352 -13.29 10.87 0.66
CA CYS A 352 -13.23 12.12 1.47
C CYS A 352 -11.88 12.48 2.15
N TYR A 353 -11.57 13.80 2.34
CA TYR A 353 -10.63 14.52 3.28
C TYR A 353 -9.54 15.54 2.82
N ASP A 354 -9.78 16.32 1.76
CA ASP A 354 -9.14 17.62 1.39
C ASP A 354 -7.71 17.74 0.84
N TYR A 355 -6.67 17.01 1.27
CA TYR A 355 -5.37 17.01 0.52
C TYR A 355 -5.01 15.61 0.01
N PHE A 356 -4.59 14.67 0.86
CA PHE A 356 -4.45 13.25 0.47
C PHE A 356 -5.74 12.73 -0.15
N ARG A 357 -6.90 13.22 0.26
CA ARG A 357 -8.19 12.77 -0.27
C ARG A 357 -8.82 13.71 -1.30
N HIS A 358 -8.14 14.82 -1.65
CA HIS A 358 -8.39 15.59 -2.88
C HIS A 358 -7.45 15.23 -4.03
N ASN A 359 -6.17 14.90 -3.78
CA ASN A 359 -5.20 14.51 -4.81
C ASN A 359 -4.78 13.02 -4.83
N GLY A 360 -4.82 12.33 -3.70
CA GLY A 360 -4.64 10.88 -3.59
C GLY A 360 -3.24 10.52 -3.21
N ILE A 361 -2.40 11.53 -2.99
CA ILE A 361 -0.96 11.39 -2.94
C ILE A 361 -0.53 11.53 -1.48
N LEU A 362 0.01 10.45 -0.91
CA LEU A 362 0.50 10.44 0.46
C LEU A 362 1.84 11.18 0.52
N LEU A 363 1.77 12.50 0.72
CA LEU A 363 2.91 13.39 0.87
C LEU A 363 2.78 14.27 2.12
N PRO A 364 3.92 14.72 2.70
CA PRO A 364 3.92 15.80 3.66
C PRO A 364 3.18 17.05 3.14
N TYR A 365 2.28 17.62 3.96
CA TYR A 365 1.51 18.80 3.54
C TYR A 365 2.42 19.97 3.12
N GLY A 366 2.13 20.62 1.99
CA GLY A 366 2.91 21.76 1.50
C GLY A 366 4.20 21.40 0.77
N VAL A 367 4.52 20.10 0.63
CA VAL A 367 5.45 19.63 -0.40
C VAL A 367 4.77 19.74 -1.76
N PRO A 368 5.46 20.16 -2.82
CA PRO A 368 4.91 20.18 -4.18
C PRO A 368 4.52 18.78 -4.62
N ASN A 369 3.44 18.67 -5.39
CA ASN A 369 2.95 17.39 -5.89
C ASN A 369 2.65 17.43 -7.40
N LEU A 370 2.98 18.51 -8.10
CA LEU A 370 2.73 18.64 -9.54
C LEU A 370 3.48 17.60 -10.37
N HIS A 371 4.63 17.17 -9.87
CA HIS A 371 5.44 16.13 -10.50
C HIS A 371 4.91 14.72 -10.23
N HIS A 372 3.95 14.54 -9.31
CA HIS A 372 3.17 13.31 -9.14
C HIS A 372 1.98 13.29 -10.10
N ASN A 373 2.29 13.17 -11.38
CA ASN A 373 1.32 13.24 -12.47
C ASN A 373 1.17 11.92 -13.24
N THR A 374 1.83 10.85 -12.80
CA THR A 374 1.69 9.52 -13.39
C THR A 374 0.75 8.66 -12.55
N PRO A 375 -0.38 8.17 -13.08
CA PRO A 375 -1.30 7.32 -12.32
C PRO A 375 -0.62 6.06 -11.77
N ASN A 376 -0.91 5.74 -10.51
CA ASN A 376 -0.40 4.54 -9.86
C ASN A 376 -1.22 3.32 -10.30
N LYS A 377 -0.78 2.70 -11.40
CA LYS A 377 -1.41 1.50 -11.97
C LYS A 377 -1.26 0.25 -11.10
N PHE A 378 -0.53 0.33 -9.98
CA PHE A 378 -0.45 -0.75 -9.00
C PHE A 378 -1.63 -0.80 -8.03
N ILE A 379 -2.37 0.30 -7.91
CA ILE A 379 -3.57 0.39 -7.06
C ILE A 379 -4.82 0.86 -7.82
N LEU A 380 -4.69 1.27 -9.09
CA LEU A 380 -5.79 1.67 -9.94
C LEU A 380 -6.09 0.57 -10.97
N ASP A 381 -7.35 0.14 -11.05
CA ASP A 381 -7.88 -0.80 -12.04
C ASP A 381 -8.98 -0.14 -12.88
N PRO A 382 -8.93 -0.17 -14.22
CA PRO A 382 -9.90 0.53 -15.08
C PRO A 382 -11.36 0.10 -14.91
N VAL A 383 -11.60 -1.13 -14.45
CA VAL A 383 -12.93 -1.73 -14.29
C VAL A 383 -13.43 -1.57 -12.86
N HIS A 384 -12.54 -1.77 -11.90
CA HIS A 384 -12.85 -1.90 -10.48
C HIS A 384 -12.54 -0.64 -9.67
N GLY A 385 -11.94 0.38 -10.28
CA GLY A 385 -11.63 1.61 -9.57
C GLY A 385 -10.33 1.52 -8.79
N TRP A 386 -10.33 2.14 -7.62
CA TRP A 386 -9.28 1.99 -6.62
C TRP A 386 -9.33 0.56 -6.05
N THR A 387 -8.22 -0.17 -6.09
CA THR A 387 -8.19 -1.60 -5.70
C THR A 387 -8.04 -1.82 -4.19
N THR A 388 -7.76 -0.77 -3.42
CA THR A 388 -8.03 -0.79 -1.98
C THR A 388 -9.48 -0.38 -1.72
N THR A 389 -10.04 -0.66 -0.55
CA THR A 389 -11.43 -0.26 -0.29
C THR A 389 -11.55 1.26 -0.21
N ASP A 390 -12.71 1.83 -0.55
CA ASP A 390 -12.98 3.28 -0.51
C ASP A 390 -12.76 3.90 0.89
N CYS A 391 -12.84 3.06 1.94
CA CYS A 391 -12.59 3.43 3.34
C CYS A 391 -11.13 3.21 3.79
N SER A 392 -10.24 2.72 2.92
CA SER A 392 -8.83 2.44 3.25
C SER A 392 -8.03 3.72 3.47
N ASP A 393 -8.06 4.23 4.70
CA ASP A 393 -7.15 5.29 5.10
C ASP A 393 -5.77 4.71 5.45
N PRO A 394 -4.67 5.24 4.90
CA PRO A 394 -3.32 4.83 5.27
C PRO A 394 -3.04 4.91 6.78
N LEU A 395 -3.70 5.82 7.51
CA LEU A 395 -3.54 5.92 8.98
C LEU A 395 -4.08 4.68 9.71
N SER A 396 -5.06 3.99 9.15
CA SER A 396 -5.71 2.81 9.77
C SER A 396 -4.83 1.57 9.75
N GLY A 397 -3.88 1.51 8.81
CA GLY A 397 -2.91 0.43 8.67
C GLY A 397 -1.74 0.52 9.66
N TRP A 398 -1.71 1.51 10.56
CA TRP A 398 -0.57 1.75 11.44
C TRP A 398 -0.97 2.18 12.86
N ASP A 399 -0.08 1.92 13.81
CA ASP A 399 -0.23 2.32 15.21
C ASP A 399 -0.19 3.85 15.32
N LEU A 400 -1.36 4.47 15.40
CA LEU A 400 -1.51 5.93 15.39
C LEU A 400 -0.75 6.59 16.55
N LEU A 401 -0.65 5.91 17.71
CA LEU A 401 0.07 6.42 18.87
C LEU A 401 1.58 6.50 18.62
N LYS A 402 2.13 5.66 17.74
CA LYS A 402 3.52 5.78 17.26
C LYS A 402 3.66 6.80 16.15
N VAL A 403 2.70 6.87 15.23
CA VAL A 403 2.70 7.86 14.14
C VAL A 403 2.76 9.27 14.71
N VAL A 404 1.95 9.59 15.73
CA VAL A 404 1.92 10.95 16.30
C VAL A 404 3.23 11.37 16.99
N GLN A 405 4.09 10.41 17.35
CA GLN A 405 5.38 10.65 17.99
C GLN A 405 6.49 11.05 17.00
N VAL A 406 6.27 10.94 15.68
CA VAL A 406 7.31 11.24 14.68
C VAL A 406 7.64 12.74 14.62
N GLU A 407 8.92 13.12 14.81
CA GLU A 407 9.35 14.53 14.97
C GLU A 407 10.10 15.13 13.76
N ASN A 408 10.14 14.47 12.60
CA ASN A 408 10.89 14.87 11.37
C ASN A 408 10.44 16.21 10.72
N GLY A 409 10.52 17.33 11.44
CA GLY A 409 10.03 18.64 10.99
C GLY A 409 8.50 18.72 10.90
N THR A 410 7.80 17.81 11.58
CA THR A 410 6.33 17.71 11.50
C THR A 410 5.66 18.61 12.55
N THR A 411 4.42 19.02 12.31
CA THR A 411 3.61 19.70 13.33
C THR A 411 2.71 18.69 14.05
N LYS A 412 2.19 19.04 15.22
CA LYS A 412 1.29 18.19 16.00
C LYS A 412 0.04 17.76 15.23
N ASP A 413 -0.36 18.55 14.24
CA ASP A 413 -1.64 18.45 13.55
C ASP A 413 -1.50 17.88 12.11
N ASP A 414 -0.26 17.71 11.60
CA ASP A 414 -0.01 17.15 10.26
C ASP A 414 0.22 15.63 10.31
N LEU A 415 -0.87 14.89 10.43
CA LEU A 415 -0.87 13.44 10.66
C LEU A 415 -0.39 12.64 9.46
N TYR A 416 -0.76 13.02 8.22
CA TYR A 416 -0.29 12.32 7.02
C TYR A 416 1.20 12.57 6.75
N ARG A 417 1.74 13.75 7.09
CA ARG A 417 3.18 13.96 7.10
C ARG A 417 3.88 13.05 8.11
N LYS A 418 3.34 12.98 9.33
CA LYS A 418 3.86 12.09 10.36
C LYS A 418 3.82 10.63 9.91
N LEU A 419 2.73 10.22 9.26
CA LEU A 419 2.60 8.89 8.67
C LEU A 419 3.65 8.65 7.59
N PHE A 420 3.84 9.57 6.64
CA PHE A 420 4.85 9.45 5.59
C PHE A 420 6.25 9.18 6.19
N PHE A 421 6.67 10.00 7.17
CA PHE A 421 7.97 9.80 7.82
C PHE A 421 8.00 8.57 8.73
N TYR A 422 6.88 8.19 9.34
CA TYR A 422 6.76 6.93 10.07
C TYR A 422 6.99 5.73 9.16
N LEU A 423 6.34 5.70 7.99
CA LEU A 423 6.53 4.67 6.96
C LEU A 423 7.97 4.62 6.48
N ARG A 424 8.59 5.77 6.22
CA ARG A 424 10.02 5.85 5.89
C ARG A 424 10.86 5.16 6.97
N ASN A 425 10.67 5.49 8.24
CA ASN A 425 11.40 4.89 9.35
C ASN A 425 11.17 3.37 9.43
N GLN A 426 9.94 2.89 9.21
CA GLN A 426 9.63 1.46 9.20
C GLN A 426 10.28 0.74 8.02
N LEU A 427 10.30 1.34 6.83
CA LEU A 427 10.92 0.77 5.63
C LEU A 427 12.45 0.81 5.69
N GLU A 428 13.04 1.86 6.27
CA GLU A 428 14.49 1.91 6.55
C GLU A 428 14.90 0.77 7.48
N LEU A 429 14.16 0.56 8.57
CA LEU A 429 14.39 -0.55 9.49
C LEU A 429 14.21 -1.91 8.79
N PHE A 430 13.19 -2.03 7.96
CA PHE A 430 12.90 -3.25 7.21
C PHE A 430 14.02 -3.58 6.22
N ILE A 431 14.51 -2.59 5.45
CA ILE A 431 15.66 -2.76 4.56
C ILE A 431 16.91 -3.18 5.34
N ASP A 432 17.17 -2.56 6.49
CA ASP A 432 18.30 -2.94 7.33
C ASP A 432 18.16 -4.41 7.78
N ARG A 433 16.95 -4.92 8.04
CA ARG A 433 16.70 -6.34 8.33
C ARG A 433 16.91 -7.23 7.10
N LEU A 434 16.36 -6.85 5.94
CA LEU A 434 16.51 -7.57 4.68
C LEU A 434 17.98 -7.77 4.28
N GLN A 435 18.85 -6.79 4.57
CA GLN A 435 20.27 -6.84 4.23
C GLN A 435 21.10 -7.67 5.21
N ASN A 436 20.67 -7.78 6.48
CA ASN A 436 21.50 -8.37 7.53
C ASN A 436 21.06 -9.78 7.95
N LEU A 437 19.77 -10.09 7.83
CA LEU A 437 19.18 -11.38 8.19
C LEU A 437 19.11 -12.32 6.97
N ASN A 438 19.07 -13.63 7.23
CA ASN A 438 18.85 -14.64 6.20
C ASN A 438 17.34 -14.87 6.01
N ILE A 439 16.74 -14.23 5.01
CA ILE A 439 15.29 -14.20 4.81
C ILE A 439 14.93 -14.77 3.43
N ASN A 440 13.98 -15.70 3.43
CA ASN A 440 13.31 -16.17 2.22
C ASN A 440 11.84 -15.74 2.25
N PHE A 441 11.37 -15.12 1.17
CA PHE A 441 9.95 -14.86 0.95
C PHE A 441 9.38 -15.80 -0.10
N ASP A 442 8.27 -16.46 0.18
CA ASP A 442 7.51 -17.25 -0.79
C ASP A 442 6.14 -16.61 -1.03
N LEU A 443 5.93 -16.04 -2.21
CA LEU A 443 4.69 -15.33 -2.56
C LEU A 443 3.77 -16.23 -3.40
N TYR A 444 2.50 -16.29 -2.98
CA TYR A 444 1.43 -17.08 -3.59
C TYR A 444 0.21 -16.21 -3.92
N ASP A 445 -0.55 -16.64 -4.92
CA ASP A 445 -1.78 -16.03 -5.45
C ASP A 445 -2.97 -17.01 -5.37
N GLU A 446 -3.12 -17.71 -4.24
CA GLU A 446 -4.10 -18.78 -4.04
C GLU A 446 -5.23 -18.40 -3.09
N ASP A 447 -6.36 -19.09 -3.24
CA ASP A 447 -7.36 -19.13 -2.17
C ASP A 447 -6.71 -19.70 -0.90
N ALA A 448 -6.89 -19.04 0.25
CA ALA A 448 -6.21 -19.41 1.49
C ALA A 448 -6.50 -20.85 1.95
N LEU A 449 -7.69 -21.39 1.65
CA LEU A 449 -8.06 -22.77 2.00
C LEU A 449 -7.50 -23.79 1.00
N GLU A 450 -7.18 -23.38 -0.23
CA GLU A 450 -6.56 -24.24 -1.25
C GLU A 450 -5.03 -24.17 -1.24
N LEU A 451 -4.46 -23.07 -0.76
CA LEU A 451 -3.01 -22.88 -0.55
C LEU A 451 -2.40 -24.06 0.22
N CYS A 452 -3.09 -24.55 1.24
CA CYS A 452 -2.62 -25.62 2.11
C CYS A 452 -2.19 -26.89 1.35
N GLN A 453 -2.77 -27.15 0.17
CA GLN A 453 -2.41 -28.31 -0.64
C GLN A 453 -1.02 -28.16 -1.29
N LYS A 454 -0.64 -26.93 -1.66
CA LYS A 454 0.65 -26.61 -2.27
C LYS A 454 1.78 -26.64 -1.25
N ILE A 455 1.54 -26.08 -0.07
CA ILE A 455 2.54 -25.93 1.00
C ILE A 455 2.49 -27.06 2.05
N LYS A 456 1.79 -28.16 1.78
CA LYS A 456 1.59 -29.29 2.72
C LYS A 456 2.87 -29.96 3.23
N LYS A 457 4.01 -29.74 2.56
CA LYS A 457 5.32 -30.26 2.98
C LYS A 457 5.99 -29.39 4.02
N ASN A 458 5.54 -28.15 4.17
CA ASN A 458 6.07 -27.19 5.12
C ASN A 458 5.37 -27.35 6.47
N GLN A 459 6.04 -26.90 7.52
CA GLN A 459 5.53 -26.81 8.88
C GLN A 459 5.82 -25.41 9.38
N PHE A 460 4.85 -24.78 10.01
CA PHE A 460 4.87 -23.37 10.37
C PHE A 460 4.81 -23.19 11.87
N ASP A 461 5.74 -22.38 12.38
CA ASP A 461 5.77 -21.94 13.77
C ASP A 461 4.67 -20.91 14.05
N ARG A 462 4.20 -20.26 12.98
CA ARG A 462 3.11 -19.31 13.06
C ARG A 462 2.32 -19.26 11.77
N ILE A 463 1.00 -19.26 11.91
CA ILE A 463 0.06 -19.05 10.82
C ILE A 463 -0.84 -17.89 11.20
N TYR A 464 -0.80 -16.81 10.42
CA TYR A 464 -1.71 -15.68 10.51
C TYR A 464 -2.70 -15.71 9.36
N VAL A 465 -3.99 -15.56 9.66
CA VAL A 465 -5.07 -15.71 8.68
C VAL A 465 -5.91 -14.45 8.49
N SER A 466 -5.49 -13.32 9.07
CA SER A 466 -6.30 -12.09 9.05
C SER A 466 -7.74 -12.37 9.50
N ASN A 467 -8.73 -11.76 8.86
CA ASN A 467 -10.15 -11.85 9.19
C ASN A 467 -10.92 -12.98 8.49
N ILE A 468 -10.25 -13.91 7.79
CA ILE A 468 -10.95 -14.96 7.03
C ILE A 468 -11.72 -15.96 7.93
N CYS A 469 -11.46 -15.96 9.24
CA CYS A 469 -12.21 -16.72 10.23
C CYS A 469 -13.61 -16.15 10.53
N ASP A 470 -13.90 -14.89 10.17
CA ASP A 470 -15.24 -14.32 10.28
C ASP A 470 -16.23 -15.13 9.42
N GLU A 471 -17.47 -15.27 9.91
CA GLU A 471 -18.52 -16.11 9.30
C GLU A 471 -18.90 -15.66 7.87
N ILE A 472 -18.75 -14.37 7.58
CA ILE A 472 -19.03 -13.79 6.26
C ILE A 472 -17.97 -14.17 5.19
N TYR A 473 -16.84 -14.76 5.61
CA TYR A 473 -15.80 -15.26 4.72
C TYR A 473 -15.72 -16.79 4.78
N CYS A 474 -14.59 -17.36 5.22
CA CYS A 474 -14.39 -18.80 5.28
C CYS A 474 -14.97 -19.43 6.55
N GLY A 475 -15.01 -18.67 7.65
CA GLY A 475 -15.45 -19.15 8.96
C GLY A 475 -14.41 -20.00 9.69
N ILE A 476 -14.60 -20.16 11.01
CA ILE A 476 -13.66 -20.83 11.92
C ILE A 476 -13.38 -22.29 11.50
N LYS A 477 -14.41 -23.08 11.19
CA LYS A 477 -14.25 -24.53 10.97
C LYS A 477 -13.40 -24.86 9.74
N PRO A 478 -13.67 -24.31 8.53
CA PRO A 478 -12.86 -24.59 7.36
C PRO A 478 -11.40 -24.17 7.55
N VAL A 479 -11.17 -22.97 8.08
CA VAL A 479 -9.82 -22.40 8.29
C VAL A 479 -9.01 -23.28 9.24
N LEU A 480 -9.54 -23.55 10.44
CA LEU A 480 -8.84 -24.38 11.42
C LEU A 480 -8.58 -25.79 10.89
N THR A 481 -9.55 -26.41 10.21
CA THR A 481 -9.39 -27.79 9.72
C THR A 481 -8.34 -27.90 8.61
N LYS A 482 -8.28 -26.90 7.71
CA LYS A 482 -7.37 -26.89 6.56
C LYS A 482 -5.94 -26.47 6.93
N LEU A 483 -5.78 -25.55 7.87
CA LEU A 483 -4.47 -25.00 8.24
C LEU A 483 -3.83 -25.68 9.45
N TYR A 484 -4.59 -26.36 10.31
CA TYR A 484 -4.05 -27.13 11.43
C TYR A 484 -2.91 -28.10 11.03
N PRO A 485 -3.01 -28.89 9.94
CA PRO A 485 -1.94 -29.82 9.54
C PRO A 485 -0.60 -29.15 9.18
N LEU A 486 -0.60 -27.84 8.96
CA LEU A 486 0.58 -27.06 8.63
C LEU A 486 1.30 -26.54 9.89
N LEU A 487 0.71 -26.65 11.08
CA LEU A 487 1.34 -26.19 12.32
C LEU A 487 2.48 -27.11 12.76
N ASN A 488 3.62 -26.52 13.12
CA ASN A 488 4.80 -27.24 13.57
C ASN A 488 4.59 -27.89 14.95
N ASN A 489 4.34 -29.20 14.99
CA ASN A 489 4.15 -29.97 16.21
C ASN A 489 5.40 -30.09 17.10
N ASN A 490 6.60 -29.84 16.55
CA ASN A 490 7.84 -29.91 17.32
C ASN A 490 8.13 -28.62 18.09
N ASN A 491 7.38 -27.55 17.83
CA ASN A 491 7.56 -26.26 18.46
C ASN A 491 6.41 -26.00 19.47
N PRO A 492 6.69 -25.92 20.78
CA PRO A 492 5.66 -25.68 21.80
C PRO A 492 5.08 -24.26 21.76
N HIS A 493 5.71 -23.33 21.02
CA HIS A 493 5.24 -21.97 20.81
C HIS A 493 4.41 -21.81 19.54
N THR A 494 4.22 -22.89 18.77
CA THR A 494 3.41 -22.88 17.54
C THR A 494 2.02 -22.33 17.78
N THR A 495 1.63 -21.35 16.97
CA THR A 495 0.36 -20.63 17.16
C THR A 495 -0.30 -20.28 15.82
N LEU A 496 -1.60 -20.53 15.71
CA LEU A 496 -2.46 -19.94 14.67
C LEU A 496 -3.13 -18.68 15.24
N ILE A 497 -3.06 -17.57 14.50
CA ILE A 497 -3.58 -16.27 14.91
C ILE A 497 -4.63 -15.84 13.88
N ALA A 498 -5.84 -15.48 14.35
CA ALA A 498 -6.86 -14.84 13.52
C ALA A 498 -7.27 -13.50 14.11
N LEU A 499 -7.64 -12.58 13.23
CA LEU A 499 -8.37 -11.36 13.53
C LEU A 499 -9.87 -11.66 13.33
N PHE A 500 -10.73 -11.07 14.15
CA PHE A 500 -12.18 -11.03 13.97
C PHE A 500 -12.61 -9.58 14.02
N MET A 501 -13.38 -9.15 13.04
CA MET A 501 -13.85 -7.76 13.00
C MET A 501 -15.28 -7.61 12.48
N ASN A 502 -15.83 -8.67 11.88
CA ASN A 502 -17.19 -8.69 11.34
C ASN A 502 -18.15 -9.56 12.17
N TRP A 503 -17.80 -9.86 13.42
CA TRP A 503 -18.51 -10.81 14.27
C TRP A 503 -19.75 -10.22 14.97
N LEU A 504 -19.80 -8.90 15.17
CA LEU A 504 -20.84 -8.24 15.97
C LEU A 504 -22.26 -8.41 15.36
N PRO A 505 -22.48 -8.30 14.04
CA PRO A 505 -23.80 -8.56 13.45
C PRO A 505 -24.33 -9.98 13.67
N SER A 506 -23.45 -10.94 13.99
CA SER A 506 -23.82 -12.34 14.20
C SER A 506 -24.30 -12.66 15.63
N ILE A 507 -24.39 -11.70 16.56
CA ILE A 507 -24.92 -11.95 17.92
C ILE A 507 -26.40 -11.54 18.04
N PRO A 508 -27.18 -12.09 19.00
CA PRO A 508 -28.58 -11.72 19.19
C PRO A 508 -28.76 -10.22 19.44
N SER A 509 -29.82 -9.62 18.87
CA SER A 509 -30.09 -8.17 18.98
C SER A 509 -30.21 -7.68 20.43
N SER A 510 -30.67 -8.52 21.37
CA SER A 510 -30.72 -8.17 22.79
C SER A 510 -29.35 -7.89 23.40
N ALA A 511 -28.32 -8.66 23.03
CA ALA A 511 -26.95 -8.48 23.51
C ALA A 511 -26.26 -7.26 22.85
N ALA A 512 -26.61 -6.96 21.60
CA ALA A 512 -26.18 -5.73 20.92
C ALA A 512 -26.84 -4.48 21.52
N ILE A 513 -28.14 -4.55 21.83
CA ILE A 513 -28.90 -3.46 22.48
C ILE A 513 -28.39 -3.22 23.91
N GLU A 514 -28.07 -4.27 24.67
CA GLU A 514 -27.47 -4.14 26.01
C GLU A 514 -26.08 -3.46 25.97
N SER A 515 -25.28 -3.73 24.93
CA SER A 515 -23.99 -3.06 24.67
C SER A 515 -24.16 -1.55 24.45
N ILE A 516 -25.17 -1.17 23.65
CA ILE A 516 -25.49 0.23 23.35
C ILE A 516 -26.03 0.94 24.60
N ASN A 517 -26.98 0.32 25.31
CA ASN A 517 -27.63 0.90 26.49
C ASN A 517 -26.66 1.16 27.66
N ASN A 518 -25.79 0.21 27.98
CA ASN A 518 -24.81 0.35 29.07
C ASN A 518 -23.80 1.49 28.84
N THR A 519 -23.52 1.79 27.57
CA THR A 519 -22.57 2.84 27.19
C THR A 519 -23.20 4.22 27.21
N ILE A 520 -24.44 4.34 26.70
CA ILE A 520 -25.24 5.57 26.79
C ILE A 520 -25.40 5.99 28.26
N MET A 521 -25.64 5.02 29.16
CA MET A 521 -25.80 5.27 30.60
C MET A 521 -24.50 5.70 31.32
N LYS A 522 -23.31 5.40 30.78
CA LYS A 522 -22.02 5.81 31.38
C LYS A 522 -21.61 7.24 31.02
N ARG A 523 -22.07 7.78 29.87
CA ARG A 523 -21.72 9.13 29.40
C ARG A 523 -22.80 10.19 29.64
N LEU A 524 -24.06 9.78 29.82
CA LEU A 524 -25.11 10.72 30.23
C LEU A 524 -25.04 10.95 31.73
N ASP A 525 -24.41 12.05 32.14
CA ASP A 525 -24.67 12.66 33.44
C ASP A 525 -26.11 13.21 33.40
N ILE A 526 -27.08 12.42 33.87
CA ILE A 526 -28.51 12.81 33.92
C ILE A 526 -28.73 13.82 35.05
N ASN A 527 -28.09 14.99 34.93
CA ASN A 527 -28.35 16.17 35.74
C ASN A 527 -28.81 17.38 34.90
N ASN A 528 -28.80 17.27 33.56
CA ASN A 528 -29.42 18.24 32.65
C ASN A 528 -30.42 17.54 31.73
N SER A 529 -31.69 17.51 32.15
CA SER A 529 -32.78 16.89 31.38
C SER A 529 -33.11 17.70 30.13
N PRO A 530 -33.23 17.10 28.92
CA PRO A 530 -33.75 17.77 27.73
C PRO A 530 -35.21 18.17 27.91
N SER A 531 -35.60 19.30 27.30
CA SER A 531 -36.97 19.84 27.38
C SER A 531 -37.98 19.10 26.50
N THR A 532 -37.54 18.38 25.45
CA THR A 532 -38.46 17.75 24.48
C THR A 532 -38.02 16.37 23.99
N LEU A 533 -39.00 15.58 23.54
CA LEU A 533 -38.82 14.24 22.97
C LEU A 533 -38.01 14.28 21.65
N GLN A 534 -38.19 15.33 20.85
CA GLN A 534 -37.46 15.52 19.59
C GLN A 534 -35.97 15.81 19.84
N GLU A 535 -35.62 16.67 20.80
CA GLU A 535 -34.21 16.89 21.20
C GLU A 535 -33.56 15.63 21.76
N THR A 536 -34.34 14.78 22.42
CA THR A 536 -33.87 13.49 22.94
C THR A 536 -33.62 12.51 21.79
N LEU A 537 -34.53 12.43 20.81
CA LEU A 537 -34.38 11.61 19.62
C LEU A 537 -33.24 12.10 18.71
N ASP A 538 -33.08 13.41 18.53
CA ASP A 538 -32.01 14.00 17.73
C ASP A 538 -30.64 13.79 18.40
N LYS A 539 -30.57 13.90 19.75
CA LYS A 539 -29.37 13.49 20.50
C LYS A 539 -29.12 11.99 20.39
N ILE A 540 -30.14 11.14 20.47
CA ILE A 540 -30.00 9.68 20.31
C ILE A 540 -29.51 9.33 18.90
N VAL A 541 -30.04 9.95 17.85
CA VAL A 541 -29.63 9.72 16.45
C VAL A 541 -28.21 10.22 16.20
N THR A 542 -27.86 11.40 16.71
CA THR A 542 -26.50 11.95 16.68
C THR A 542 -25.52 11.07 17.46
N LEU A 543 -25.98 10.50 18.58
CA LEU A 543 -25.24 9.49 19.32
C LEU A 543 -25.15 8.20 18.50
N THR A 544 -26.16 7.67 17.81
CA THR A 544 -26.06 6.32 17.21
C THR A 544 -24.97 6.09 16.15
N THR A 545 -24.30 7.11 15.60
CA THR A 545 -23.17 6.92 14.66
C THR A 545 -21.82 7.35 15.22
N LYS A 546 -21.74 8.50 15.90
CA LYS A 546 -20.55 8.84 16.71
C LYS A 546 -20.38 7.84 17.86
N ALA A 547 -21.48 7.49 18.49
CA ALA A 547 -21.58 6.41 19.45
C ALA A 547 -21.51 5.02 18.83
N ASP A 548 -21.62 4.71 17.52
CA ASP A 548 -21.24 3.33 17.14
C ASP A 548 -19.71 3.19 17.26
N LEU A 549 -18.90 4.10 16.71
CA LEU A 549 -17.43 4.07 16.90
C LEU A 549 -17.01 4.31 18.36
N GLU A 550 -17.56 5.32 19.03
CA GLU A 550 -17.25 5.60 20.44
C GLU A 550 -17.82 4.52 21.38
N VAL A 551 -18.99 3.91 21.09
CA VAL A 551 -19.48 2.74 21.85
C VAL A 551 -18.53 1.60 21.63
N ASN A 552 -18.13 1.28 20.40
CA ASN A 552 -17.25 0.15 20.20
C ASN A 552 -15.85 0.36 20.82
N ALA A 553 -15.39 1.61 20.89
CA ALA A 553 -14.12 1.97 21.52
C ALA A 553 -14.14 1.97 23.05
N LEU A 554 -15.22 2.46 23.65
CA LEU A 554 -15.37 2.62 25.11
C LEU A 554 -16.07 1.43 25.78
N TYR A 555 -16.77 0.63 24.99
CA TYR A 555 -17.43 -0.57 25.45
C TYR A 555 -16.49 -1.77 25.35
N ASP A 556 -16.50 -2.55 26.42
CA ASP A 556 -15.77 -3.80 26.44
C ASP A 556 -16.60 -4.92 25.80
N HIS A 557 -16.37 -5.14 24.50
CA HIS A 557 -16.99 -6.21 23.74
C HIS A 557 -16.50 -7.62 24.11
N THR A 558 -15.58 -7.76 25.05
CA THR A 558 -15.00 -9.06 25.44
C THR A 558 -16.09 -10.07 25.84
N HIS A 559 -17.15 -9.64 26.51
CA HIS A 559 -18.24 -10.54 26.88
C HIS A 559 -19.06 -11.02 25.67
N GLN A 560 -19.46 -10.10 24.80
CA GLN A 560 -20.21 -10.40 23.57
C GLN A 560 -19.38 -11.24 22.61
N PHE A 561 -18.07 -10.98 22.50
CA PHE A 561 -17.16 -11.78 21.70
C PHE A 561 -17.05 -13.21 22.24
N LYS A 562 -17.10 -13.41 23.56
CA LYS A 562 -17.18 -14.76 24.16
C LYS A 562 -18.47 -15.48 23.74
N ILE A 563 -19.62 -14.80 23.78
CA ILE A 563 -20.91 -15.36 23.31
C ILE A 563 -20.84 -15.73 21.83
N TYR A 564 -20.27 -14.86 20.99
CA TYR A 564 -20.06 -15.15 19.57
C TYR A 564 -19.23 -16.42 19.37
N MET A 565 -18.12 -16.56 20.09
CA MET A 565 -17.23 -17.73 19.97
C MET A 565 -17.89 -19.03 20.47
N GLU A 566 -18.79 -18.94 21.45
CA GLU A 566 -19.63 -20.06 21.90
C GLU A 566 -20.68 -20.45 20.85
N LYS A 567 -21.39 -19.47 20.29
CA LYS A 567 -22.35 -19.66 19.18
C LYS A 567 -21.67 -20.35 17.99
N MET A 568 -20.47 -19.93 17.64
CA MET A 568 -19.68 -20.50 16.54
C MET A 568 -19.04 -21.85 16.89
N ASN A 569 -19.27 -22.39 18.09
CA ASN A 569 -18.68 -23.64 18.58
C ASN A 569 -17.14 -23.68 18.49
N ALA A 570 -16.48 -22.52 18.57
CA ALA A 570 -15.06 -22.37 18.24
C ALA A 570 -14.16 -23.29 19.09
N ASN A 571 -14.41 -23.37 20.40
CA ASN A 571 -13.63 -24.22 21.31
C ASN A 571 -13.87 -25.71 21.03
N THR A 572 -15.09 -26.10 20.69
CA THR A 572 -15.45 -27.49 20.36
C THR A 572 -14.80 -27.92 19.05
N ILE A 573 -14.79 -27.05 18.05
CA ILE A 573 -14.12 -27.27 16.76
C ILE A 573 -12.62 -27.42 16.96
N ALA A 574 -11.99 -26.46 17.65
CA ALA A 574 -10.56 -26.51 17.94
C ALA A 574 -10.18 -27.80 18.68
N LYS A 575 -10.90 -28.15 19.75
CA LYS A 575 -10.62 -29.36 20.54
C LYS A 575 -10.72 -30.65 19.72
N LYS A 576 -11.67 -30.74 18.78
CA LYS A 576 -11.84 -31.91 17.91
C LYS A 576 -10.64 -32.18 17.01
N ILE A 577 -9.88 -31.16 16.67
CA ILE A 577 -8.70 -31.26 15.79
C ILE A 577 -7.38 -31.12 16.57
N GLY A 578 -7.40 -31.16 17.91
CA GLY A 578 -6.18 -31.08 18.72
C GLY A 578 -5.67 -29.66 18.96
N LEU A 579 -6.50 -28.63 18.78
CA LEU A 579 -6.19 -27.24 19.12
C LEU A 579 -6.93 -26.77 20.37
N TYR A 580 -6.34 -25.82 21.08
CA TYR A 580 -6.99 -25.07 22.15
C TYR A 580 -6.89 -23.57 21.88
N ARG A 581 -8.01 -22.87 22.08
CA ARG A 581 -8.01 -21.41 22.10
C ARG A 581 -7.34 -20.93 23.37
N ARG A 582 -6.30 -20.10 23.25
CA ARG A 582 -5.61 -19.51 24.41
C ARG A 582 -6.54 -18.60 25.19
N LYS A 583 -6.49 -18.75 26.52
CA LYS A 583 -7.15 -17.81 27.44
C LYS A 583 -6.33 -16.55 27.68
N ILE A 584 -5.01 -16.70 27.67
CA ILE A 584 -4.02 -15.63 27.86
C ILE A 584 -3.16 -15.62 26.61
N HIS A 585 -3.21 -14.51 25.89
CA HIS A 585 -2.43 -14.30 24.68
C HIS A 585 -0.96 -14.08 25.01
N LYS A 586 -0.08 -14.50 24.09
CA LYS A 586 1.37 -14.37 24.25
C LYS A 586 2.02 -13.61 23.10
N ILE A 587 1.31 -13.44 21.98
CA ILE A 587 1.83 -12.89 20.74
C ILE A 587 1.15 -11.57 20.41
N VAL A 588 -0.18 -11.52 20.45
CA VAL A 588 -0.98 -10.32 20.13
C VAL A 588 -1.95 -9.97 21.25
N PRO A 589 -2.21 -8.68 21.51
CA PRO A 589 -3.22 -8.32 22.49
C PRO A 589 -4.59 -8.80 22.01
N LYS A 590 -5.51 -9.11 22.94
CA LYS A 590 -6.86 -9.58 22.58
C LYS A 590 -7.64 -8.54 21.76
N ARG A 591 -7.36 -7.26 22.01
CA ARG A 591 -7.95 -6.10 21.35
C ARG A 591 -6.82 -5.16 20.94
N ILE A 592 -7.06 -4.36 19.90
CA ILE A 592 -6.11 -3.33 19.49
C ILE A 592 -5.93 -2.32 20.63
N TYR A 593 -4.70 -1.86 20.84
CA TYR A 593 -4.29 -1.00 21.96
C TYR A 593 -4.47 -1.63 23.35
N GLY A 594 -4.84 -2.91 23.42
CA GLY A 594 -4.95 -3.66 24.67
C GLY A 594 -3.59 -4.02 25.26
N SER A 595 -3.55 -4.23 26.59
CA SER A 595 -2.32 -4.63 27.29
C SER A 595 -1.95 -6.08 26.97
N MET A 596 -0.64 -6.34 26.80
CA MET A 596 -0.09 -7.70 26.74
C MET A 596 0.10 -8.33 28.13
N LYS A 597 -0.02 -7.56 29.22
CA LYS A 597 0.15 -8.10 30.58
C LYS A 597 -1.00 -9.05 30.94
N LYS A 598 -0.65 -10.21 31.47
CA LYS A 598 -1.57 -11.34 31.73
C LYS A 598 -2.84 -10.94 32.51
N ASP A 599 -2.72 -10.10 33.52
CA ASP A 599 -3.80 -9.64 34.40
C ASP A 599 -4.57 -8.42 33.84
N GLU A 600 -4.12 -7.87 32.72
CA GLU A 600 -4.69 -6.68 32.08
C GLU A 600 -5.33 -6.97 30.71
N GLN A 601 -5.12 -8.16 30.13
CA GLN A 601 -5.59 -8.52 28.78
C GLN A 601 -7.12 -8.50 28.59
N ASP A 602 -7.89 -8.68 29.67
CA ASP A 602 -9.36 -8.61 29.65
C ASP A 602 -9.88 -7.29 30.26
N LYS A 603 -9.00 -6.31 30.54
CA LYS A 603 -9.45 -4.99 31.00
C LYS A 603 -9.96 -4.18 29.82
N ALA A 604 -10.98 -3.36 30.08
CA ALA A 604 -11.42 -2.35 29.12
C ALA A 604 -10.26 -1.40 28.77
N LEU A 605 -10.27 -0.90 27.54
CA LEU A 605 -9.35 0.15 27.14
C LEU A 605 -9.66 1.41 27.97
N SER A 606 -8.63 2.03 28.53
CA SER A 606 -8.74 3.31 29.23
C SER A 606 -7.67 4.24 28.70
N PHE A 607 -8.08 5.34 28.08
CA PHE A 607 -7.19 6.40 27.66
C PHE A 607 -7.47 7.61 28.57
N GLU A 608 -6.50 7.98 29.40
CA GLU A 608 -6.64 9.10 30.34
C GLU A 608 -6.42 10.47 29.67
N ASP A 609 -5.88 10.49 28.44
CA ASP A 609 -5.54 11.69 27.68
C ASP A 609 -6.61 11.97 26.62
N GLU A 610 -7.33 13.09 26.75
CA GLU A 610 -8.36 13.55 25.80
C GLU A 610 -7.84 13.66 24.35
N ARG A 611 -6.55 13.94 24.17
CA ARG A 611 -5.94 13.99 22.83
C ARG A 611 -5.78 12.59 22.24
N VAL A 612 -5.44 11.60 23.06
CA VAL A 612 -5.38 10.19 22.63
C VAL A 612 -6.79 9.71 22.28
N GLU A 613 -7.78 10.10 23.09
CA GLU A 613 -9.20 9.83 22.82
C GLU A 613 -9.61 10.38 21.45
N HIS A 614 -9.36 11.67 21.20
CA HIS A 614 -9.63 12.31 19.92
C HIS A 614 -8.91 11.63 18.74
N LEU A 615 -7.62 11.33 18.87
CA LEU A 615 -6.86 10.67 17.81
C LEU A 615 -7.44 9.29 17.47
N LEU A 616 -7.74 8.49 18.49
CA LEU A 616 -8.20 7.12 18.30
C LEU A 616 -9.66 7.03 17.83
N TYR A 617 -10.51 8.00 18.20
CA TYR A 617 -11.95 7.93 17.96
C TYR A 617 -12.43 8.83 16.82
N GLU A 618 -11.76 9.96 16.59
CA GLU A 618 -12.17 10.95 15.59
C GLU A 618 -11.23 10.99 14.38
N VAL A 619 -10.02 10.45 14.48
CA VAL A 619 -9.02 10.48 13.40
C VAL A 619 -8.63 9.09 12.88
N GLY A 620 -8.47 8.09 13.75
CA GLY A 620 -8.27 6.70 13.34
C GLY A 620 -9.57 6.07 12.85
N PHE A 621 -9.51 5.17 11.86
CA PHE A 621 -10.69 4.42 11.37
C PHE A 621 -10.79 3.03 11.99
N HIS A 622 -10.41 2.88 13.26
CA HIS A 622 -10.57 1.61 13.97
C HIS A 622 -12.05 1.43 14.34
N THR A 623 -12.59 0.24 14.07
CA THR A 623 -13.99 -0.04 14.49
C THR A 623 -14.07 -0.39 15.97
N PHE A 624 -12.94 -0.71 16.60
CA PHE A 624 -12.79 -1.27 17.95
C PHE A 624 -13.54 -2.60 18.20
N LYS A 625 -14.12 -3.16 17.12
CA LYS A 625 -14.70 -4.51 17.07
C LYS A 625 -13.60 -5.56 16.89
N GLU A 626 -12.38 -5.15 16.56
CA GLU A 626 -11.27 -6.05 16.26
C GLU A 626 -10.83 -6.85 17.48
N HIS A 627 -10.92 -8.17 17.36
CA HIS A 627 -10.47 -9.12 18.37
C HIS A 627 -9.50 -10.11 17.74
N TYR A 628 -8.33 -10.25 18.35
CA TYR A 628 -7.43 -11.33 17.98
C TYR A 628 -7.81 -12.60 18.74
N VAL A 629 -7.51 -13.75 18.15
CA VAL A 629 -7.60 -15.06 18.78
C VAL A 629 -6.35 -15.86 18.46
N GLU A 630 -5.74 -16.42 19.50
CA GLU A 630 -4.63 -17.38 19.38
C GLU A 630 -5.13 -18.80 19.64
N TRP A 631 -4.79 -19.73 18.74
CA TRP A 631 -4.95 -21.18 18.95
C TRP A 631 -3.58 -21.86 19.01
N GLU A 632 -3.40 -22.72 20.00
CA GLU A 632 -2.20 -23.52 20.20
C GLU A 632 -2.49 -25.01 20.13
N ILE A 633 -1.46 -25.80 19.84
CA ILE A 633 -1.56 -27.26 19.84
C ILE A 633 -1.78 -27.76 21.26
N ALA A 634 -2.67 -28.74 21.40
CA ALA A 634 -2.86 -29.49 22.64
C ALA A 634 -1.56 -30.18 23.06
N THR A 635 -0.93 -29.69 24.13
CA THR A 635 0.19 -30.35 24.80
C THR A 635 -0.25 -31.51 25.67
#